data_AF-A0A1Q7SWJ8-F1
#
_entry.id   AF-A0A1Q7SWJ8-F1
#
_cell.length_a   1.000
_cell.length_b   1.000
_cell.length_c   1.000
_cell.angle_alpha   90.00
_cell.angle_beta   90.00
_cell.angle_gamma   90.00
#
_symmetry.space_group_name_H-M   'P 1'
#
loop_
_entity.id
_entity.type
_entity.pdbx_description
1 polymer ?
#
loop_
_entity_poly.entity_id
_entity_poly.type
_entity_poly.pdbx_seq_one_letter_code
_entity_poly.pdbx_strand_id
1 'polypeptide(L)'
;MVIVDHVIRDIREEDLRGKELDTLLLTSEQRRWVRGRFTTSHGREIAIALPTGTVLHAGAVVWIEPDWFLRVHAAPESVLAITPANYAEAVKISFEVGNLHFPLALDDQELLVPDDSAMVQLLDRLRVRWQHRQAVFAPIGHGHRHEH
;
A
#
# COMPACT_ATOMS: atom_id res chain seq x y z
N MET A 1 21.83 -1.79 -12.33
CA MET A 1 20.84 -1.16 -11.43
C MET A 1 19.92 -0.30 -12.27
N VAL A 2 18.62 -0.57 -12.23
CA VAL A 2 17.59 0.21 -12.94
C VAL A 2 17.18 1.40 -12.08
N ILE A 3 17.00 2.57 -12.68
CA ILE A 3 16.55 3.78 -11.98
C ILE A 3 15.14 4.12 -12.47
N VAL A 4 14.17 4.11 -11.56
CA VAL A 4 12.78 4.46 -11.80
C VAL A 4 12.57 5.90 -11.34
N ASP A 5 12.46 6.82 -12.30
CA ASP A 5 12.25 8.26 -12.05
C ASP A 5 10.87 8.78 -12.52
N HIS A 6 10.06 7.92 -13.13
CA HIS A 6 8.69 8.21 -13.51
C HIS A 6 7.80 6.97 -13.41
N VAL A 7 6.48 7.19 -13.47
CA VAL A 7 5.48 6.13 -13.63
C VAL A 7 5.01 6.16 -15.08
N ILE A 8 4.98 5.00 -15.73
CA ILE A 8 4.54 4.92 -17.12
C ILE A 8 3.00 4.99 -17.12
N ARG A 9 2.47 5.95 -17.89
CA ARG A 9 1.02 6.15 -18.06
C ARG A 9 0.56 5.60 -19.41
N ASP A 10 -0.75 5.41 -19.56
CA ASP A 10 -1.40 5.05 -20.83
C ASP A 10 -0.89 3.76 -21.49
N ILE A 11 -0.60 2.75 -20.67
CA ILE A 11 -0.12 1.44 -21.13
C ILE A 11 -1.28 0.62 -21.69
N ARG A 12 -1.10 0.10 -22.89
CA ARG A 12 -2.02 -0.85 -23.50
C ARG A 12 -1.55 -2.28 -23.25
N GLU A 13 -2.46 -3.24 -23.20
CA GLU A 13 -2.09 -4.66 -23.00
C GLU A 13 -1.16 -5.18 -24.10
N GLU A 14 -1.27 -4.64 -25.31
CA GLU A 14 -0.37 -4.94 -26.43
C GLU A 14 1.08 -4.54 -26.16
N ASP A 15 1.32 -3.47 -25.40
CA ASP A 15 2.67 -3.02 -25.02
C ASP A 15 3.35 -4.02 -24.06
N LEU A 16 2.57 -4.84 -23.36
CA LEU A 16 3.06 -5.81 -22.38
C LEU A 16 3.05 -7.25 -22.90
N ARG A 17 2.39 -7.50 -24.04
CA ARG A 17 2.18 -8.85 -24.56
C ARG A 17 3.52 -9.51 -24.91
N GLY A 18 3.72 -10.72 -24.39
CA GLY A 18 4.94 -11.50 -24.64
C GLY A 18 6.15 -11.11 -23.79
N LYS A 19 6.02 -10.09 -22.92
CA LYS A 19 7.06 -9.68 -21.97
C LYS A 19 6.92 -10.42 -20.65
N GLU A 20 8.05 -10.74 -20.03
CA GLU A 20 8.12 -11.30 -18.69
C GLU A 20 7.74 -10.22 -17.64
N LEU A 21 6.85 -10.56 -16.72
CA LEU A 21 6.54 -9.70 -15.59
C LEU A 21 7.60 -9.88 -14.50
N ASP A 22 8.23 -8.78 -14.08
CA ASP A 22 8.93 -8.67 -12.81
C ASP A 22 8.14 -7.76 -11.85
N THR A 23 8.24 -8.03 -10.56
CA THR A 23 7.41 -7.40 -9.54
C THR A 23 8.23 -6.67 -8.50
N LEU A 24 7.82 -5.42 -8.22
CA LEU A 24 8.31 -4.63 -7.11
C LEU A 24 7.28 -4.66 -5.98
N LEU A 25 7.54 -5.48 -4.96
CA LEU A 25 6.69 -5.59 -3.77
C LEU A 25 6.98 -4.42 -2.83
N LEU A 26 5.99 -3.57 -2.60
CA LEU A 26 6.10 -2.39 -1.73
C LEU A 26 4.94 -2.35 -0.74
N THR A 27 5.25 -2.05 0.53
CA THR A 27 4.23 -1.73 1.54
C THR A 27 3.49 -0.44 1.19
N SER A 28 2.38 -0.17 1.88
CA SER A 28 1.63 1.09 1.76
C SER A 28 2.51 2.32 1.99
N GLU A 29 3.42 2.25 2.95
CA GLU A 29 4.35 3.33 3.24
C GLU A 29 5.43 3.47 2.15
N GLN A 30 6.06 2.36 1.75
CA GLN A 30 7.12 2.35 0.75
C GLN A 30 6.64 2.87 -0.62
N ARG A 31 5.37 2.65 -0.96
CA ARG A 31 4.74 3.21 -2.18
C ARG A 31 4.72 4.74 -2.22
N ARG A 32 4.95 5.42 -1.09
CA ARG A 32 5.04 6.89 -0.98
C ARG A 32 6.47 7.39 -0.99
N TRP A 33 7.46 6.49 -0.94
CA TRP A 33 8.85 6.88 -0.93
C TRP A 33 9.24 7.38 -2.32
N VAL A 34 9.69 8.63 -2.37
CA VAL A 34 10.20 9.25 -3.60
C VAL A 34 11.62 8.79 -3.90
N ARG A 35 12.32 8.21 -2.92
CA ARG A 35 13.68 7.70 -3.05
C ARG A 35 13.82 6.41 -2.25
N GLY A 36 14.53 5.43 -2.80
CA GLY A 36 14.82 4.18 -2.10
C GLY A 36 15.49 3.16 -3.00
N ARG A 37 16.10 2.13 -2.41
CA ARG A 37 16.62 0.97 -3.15
C ARG A 37 15.83 -0.26 -2.75
N PHE A 38 15.48 -1.06 -3.75
CA PHE A 38 14.66 -2.25 -3.59
C PHE A 38 15.17 -3.37 -4.48
N THR A 39 14.80 -4.60 -4.14
CA THR A 39 15.05 -5.78 -4.95
C THR A 39 13.73 -6.32 -5.45
N THR A 40 13.64 -6.63 -6.74
CA THR A 40 12.43 -7.21 -7.33
C THR A 40 12.27 -8.69 -6.99
N SER A 41 11.12 -9.27 -7.32
CA SER A 41 10.87 -10.71 -7.22
C SER A 41 11.88 -11.56 -7.98
N HIS A 42 12.45 -11.06 -9.08
CA HIS A 42 13.47 -11.77 -9.87
C HIS A 42 14.91 -11.39 -9.47
N GLY A 43 15.10 -10.71 -8.34
CA GLY A 43 16.42 -10.37 -7.81
C GLY A 43 17.09 -9.16 -8.47
N ARG A 44 16.35 -8.34 -9.23
CA ARG A 44 16.91 -7.13 -9.86
C ARG A 44 16.98 -5.97 -8.87
N GLU A 45 18.09 -5.25 -8.85
CA GLU A 45 18.22 -4.02 -8.05
C GLU A 45 17.60 -2.82 -8.75
N ILE A 46 16.64 -2.20 -8.07
CA ILE A 46 15.90 -1.00 -8.51
C ILE A 46 16.17 0.15 -7.56
N ALA A 47 16.48 1.32 -8.10
CA ALA A 47 16.50 2.58 -7.37
C ALA A 47 15.27 3.41 -7.75
N ILE A 48 14.44 3.75 -6.78
CA ILE A 48 13.36 4.72 -6.94
C ILE A 48 13.95 6.13 -6.78
N ALA A 49 13.62 7.03 -7.71
CA ALA A 49 14.00 8.44 -7.74
C ALA A 49 12.89 9.31 -8.35
N LEU A 50 11.70 9.23 -7.77
CA LEU A 50 10.48 9.88 -8.27
C LEU A 50 10.39 11.37 -7.87
N PRO A 51 9.61 12.18 -8.60
CA PRO A 51 9.24 13.53 -8.17
C PRO A 51 8.56 13.56 -6.81
N THR A 52 8.70 14.69 -6.11
CA THR A 52 8.05 14.89 -4.80
C THR A 52 6.53 14.78 -4.93
N GLY A 53 5.93 13.97 -4.06
CA GLY A 53 4.48 13.76 -4.02
C GLY A 53 3.97 12.72 -5.01
N THR A 54 4.84 11.98 -5.71
CA THR A 54 4.45 10.77 -6.43
C THR A 54 4.07 9.65 -5.45
N VAL A 55 2.96 8.98 -5.74
CA VAL A 55 2.54 7.76 -5.05
C VAL A 55 2.48 6.64 -6.07
N LEU A 56 3.17 5.54 -5.78
CA LEU A 56 3.11 4.33 -6.58
C LEU A 56 1.85 3.54 -6.21
N HIS A 57 0.94 3.39 -7.16
CA HIS A 57 -0.25 2.56 -6.95
C HIS A 57 0.07 1.09 -7.23
N ALA A 58 -0.62 0.17 -6.54
CA ALA A 58 -0.57 -1.24 -6.94
C ALA A 58 -1.08 -1.39 -8.38
N GLY A 59 -0.40 -2.21 -9.17
CA GLY A 59 -0.66 -2.38 -10.60
C GLY A 59 0.08 -1.39 -11.50
N ALA A 60 0.64 -0.30 -10.96
CA ALA A 60 1.41 0.65 -11.75
C ALA A 60 2.64 -0.03 -12.37
N VAL A 61 2.84 0.17 -13.67
CA VAL A 61 4.05 -0.26 -14.35
C VAL A 61 5.01 0.92 -14.38
N VAL A 62 6.25 0.64 -14.00
CA VAL A 62 7.28 1.66 -13.75
C VAL A 62 8.52 1.46 -14.61
N TRP A 63 8.57 0.37 -15.37
CA TRP A 63 9.65 0.06 -16.30
C TRP A 63 9.14 -0.87 -17.40
N ILE A 64 9.55 -0.68 -18.65
CA ILE A 64 9.28 -1.58 -19.76
C ILE A 64 10.55 -1.72 -20.59
N GLU A 65 10.93 -2.96 -20.90
CA GLU A 65 12.03 -3.36 -21.77
C GLU A 65 11.50 -4.26 -22.90
N PRO A 66 12.30 -4.61 -23.92
CA PRO A 66 11.88 -5.52 -24.98
C PRO A 66 11.31 -6.85 -24.48
N ASP A 67 11.93 -7.44 -23.47
CA ASP A 67 11.60 -8.81 -23.01
C ASP A 67 10.91 -8.86 -21.65
N TRP A 68 10.86 -7.75 -20.90
CA TRP A 68 10.27 -7.73 -19.55
C TRP A 68 9.71 -6.36 -19.16
N PHE A 69 8.94 -6.31 -18.09
CA PHE A 69 8.44 -5.06 -17.51
C PHE A 69 8.34 -5.16 -15.99
N LEU A 70 8.38 -4.02 -15.30
CA LEU A 70 8.30 -3.95 -13.86
C LEU A 70 6.94 -3.39 -13.41
N ARG A 71 6.21 -4.17 -12.60
CA ARG A 71 4.95 -3.75 -12.00
C ARG A 71 5.05 -3.66 -10.48
N VAL A 72 4.46 -2.62 -9.91
CA VAL A 72 4.33 -2.44 -8.46
C VAL A 72 3.21 -3.34 -7.96
N HIS A 73 3.50 -4.16 -6.95
CA HIS A 73 2.50 -4.95 -6.22
C HIS A 73 2.48 -4.53 -4.77
N ALA A 74 1.30 -4.61 -4.15
CA ALA A 74 1.16 -4.36 -2.72
C ALA A 74 1.80 -5.53 -1.95
N ALA A 75 2.80 -5.24 -1.14
CA ALA A 75 3.37 -6.23 -0.24
C ALA A 75 2.40 -6.45 0.95
N PRO A 76 2.20 -7.70 1.40
CA PRO A 76 1.66 -7.95 2.73
C PRO A 76 2.56 -7.29 3.78
N GLU A 77 1.95 -6.64 4.77
CA GLU A 77 2.64 -6.02 5.88
C GLU A 77 1.93 -6.34 7.20
N SER A 78 2.61 -6.09 8.33
CA SER A 78 2.03 -6.32 9.64
C SER A 78 0.94 -5.29 9.91
N VAL A 79 -0.26 -5.78 10.20
CA VAL A 79 -1.43 -4.97 10.53
C VAL A 79 -2.13 -5.54 11.76
N LEU A 80 -2.91 -4.70 12.43
CA LEU A 80 -3.91 -5.14 13.40
C LEU A 80 -5.25 -5.20 12.69
N ALA A 81 -5.81 -6.41 12.59
CA ALA A 81 -7.12 -6.66 12.03
C ALA A 81 -8.16 -6.65 13.15
N ILE A 82 -9.12 -5.74 13.05
CA ILE A 82 -10.15 -5.51 14.06
C ILE A 82 -11.47 -6.00 13.49
N THR A 83 -12.20 -6.81 14.26
CA THR A 83 -13.53 -7.31 13.88
C THR A 83 -14.59 -6.59 14.74
N PRO A 84 -15.22 -5.51 14.25
CA PRO A 84 -16.22 -4.79 15.03
C PRO A 84 -17.44 -5.67 15.28
N ALA A 85 -17.99 -5.62 16.50
CA ALA A 85 -19.19 -6.40 16.85
C ALA A 85 -20.46 -5.89 16.15
N ASN A 86 -20.51 -4.61 15.78
CA ASN A 86 -21.65 -3.97 15.11
C ASN A 86 -21.22 -2.63 14.47
N TYR A 87 -22.16 -2.01 13.75
CA TYR A 87 -21.94 -0.73 13.07
C TYR A 87 -21.51 0.41 14.01
N ALA A 88 -22.12 0.52 15.20
CA ALA A 88 -21.79 1.59 16.13
C ALA A 88 -20.35 1.46 16.65
N GLU A 89 -19.89 0.23 16.90
CA GLU A 89 -18.50 -0.05 17.27
C GLU A 89 -17.54 0.26 16.12
N ALA A 90 -17.88 -0.13 14.89
CA ALA A 90 -17.06 0.16 13.71
C ALA A 90 -16.86 1.68 13.50
N VAL A 91 -17.93 2.47 13.64
CA VAL A 91 -17.86 3.94 13.54
C VAL A 91 -17.00 4.53 14.65
N LYS A 92 -17.16 4.06 15.89
CA LYS A 92 -16.37 4.54 17.03
C LYS A 92 -14.88 4.24 16.85
N ILE A 93 -14.53 3.01 16.46
CA ILE A 93 -13.13 2.64 16.19
C ILE A 93 -12.56 3.53 15.09
N SER A 94 -13.27 3.65 13.97
CA SER A 94 -12.80 4.44 12.81
C SER A 94 -12.60 5.92 13.17
N PHE A 95 -13.50 6.49 13.98
CA PHE A 95 -13.38 7.86 14.48
C PHE A 95 -12.14 8.03 15.36
N GLU A 96 -11.91 7.14 16.33
CA GLU A 96 -10.77 7.22 17.24
C GLU A 96 -9.43 7.02 16.52
N VAL A 97 -9.35 6.08 15.57
CA VAL A 97 -8.17 5.86 14.72
C VAL A 97 -7.88 7.11 13.90
N GLY A 98 -8.90 7.67 13.24
CA GLY A 98 -8.79 8.89 12.45
C GLY A 98 -8.40 10.12 13.29
N ASN A 99 -8.90 10.23 14.52
CA ASN A 99 -8.55 11.30 15.47
C ASN A 99 -7.07 11.25 15.89
N LEU A 100 -6.44 10.08 15.83
CA LEU A 100 -5.00 9.91 16.04
C LEU A 100 -4.17 10.10 14.76
N HIS A 101 -4.81 10.49 13.65
CA HIS A 101 -4.19 10.61 12.32
C HIS A 101 -3.55 9.32 11.80
N PHE A 102 -4.02 8.16 12.28
CA PHE A 102 -3.59 6.88 11.73
C PHE A 102 -4.38 6.53 10.45
N PRO A 103 -3.73 5.93 9.45
CA PRO A 103 -4.44 5.39 8.30
C PRO A 103 -5.29 4.18 8.73
N LEU A 104 -6.41 4.00 8.03
CA LEU A 104 -7.31 2.87 8.21
C LEU A 104 -7.65 2.28 6.84
N ALA A 105 -7.65 0.97 6.73
CA ALA A 105 -8.11 0.25 5.54
C ALA A 105 -9.32 -0.63 5.90
N LEU A 106 -10.12 -0.95 4.89
CA LEU A 106 -11.17 -1.96 4.99
C LEU A 106 -10.70 -3.23 4.28
N ASP A 107 -10.95 -4.37 4.91
CA ASP A 107 -10.81 -5.68 4.32
C ASP A 107 -12.04 -6.52 4.69
N ASP A 108 -12.96 -6.63 3.73
CA ASP A 108 -14.32 -7.16 3.94
C ASP A 108 -15.04 -6.52 5.14
N GLN A 109 -15.18 -7.26 6.24
CA GLN A 109 -15.84 -6.83 7.48
C GLN A 109 -14.86 -6.38 8.56
N GLU A 110 -13.56 -6.38 8.27
CA GLU A 110 -12.50 -6.00 9.20
C GLU A 110 -12.00 -4.58 8.93
N LEU A 111 -11.65 -3.89 10.01
CA LEU A 111 -10.86 -2.65 9.94
C LEU A 111 -9.40 -3.04 10.11
N LEU A 112 -8.53 -2.58 9.21
CA LEU A 112 -7.09 -2.75 9.35
C LEU A 112 -6.46 -1.43 9.75
N VAL A 113 -5.51 -1.51 10.66
CA VAL A 113 -4.63 -0.40 11.05
C VAL A 113 -3.18 -0.88 11.07
N PRO A 114 -2.19 0.01 10.98
CA PRO A 114 -0.79 -0.37 11.13
C PRO A 114 -0.54 -1.09 12.46
N ASP A 115 0.40 -2.04 12.44
CA ASP A 115 0.93 -2.66 13.65
C ASP A 115 1.84 -1.67 14.40
N ASP A 116 1.19 -0.77 15.15
CA ASP A 116 1.83 0.29 15.93
C ASP A 116 1.40 0.21 17.40
N SER A 117 2.33 0.49 18.31
CA SER A 117 2.08 0.47 19.75
C SER A 117 0.94 1.40 20.22
N ALA A 118 0.74 2.54 19.57
CA ALA A 118 -0.36 3.45 19.86
C ALA A 118 -1.70 2.85 19.42
N MET A 119 -1.73 2.08 18.33
CA MET A 119 -2.92 1.35 17.91
C MET A 119 -3.26 0.23 18.89
N VAL A 120 -2.27 -0.55 19.35
CA VAL A 120 -2.51 -1.57 20.39
C VAL A 120 -3.14 -0.94 21.65
N GLN A 121 -2.57 0.15 22.15
CA GLN A 121 -3.10 0.85 23.33
C GLN A 121 -4.52 1.39 23.10
N LEU A 122 -4.81 1.92 21.90
CA LEU A 122 -6.15 2.36 21.54
C LEU A 122 -7.14 1.20 21.59
N LEU A 123 -6.83 0.09 20.92
CA LEU A 123 -7.72 -1.05 20.80
C LEU A 123 -7.99 -1.72 22.15
N ASP A 124 -6.97 -1.81 23.01
CA ASP A 124 -7.10 -2.30 24.38
C ASP A 124 -8.02 -1.40 25.24
N ARG A 125 -7.87 -0.07 25.11
CA ARG A 125 -8.74 0.90 25.78
C ARG A 125 -10.19 0.77 25.31
N LEU A 126 -10.40 0.54 24.01
CA LEU A 126 -11.73 0.35 23.43
C LEU A 126 -12.32 -1.03 23.74
N ARG A 127 -11.51 -1.99 24.18
CA ARG A 127 -11.89 -3.39 24.49
C ARG A 127 -12.55 -4.09 23.30
N VAL A 128 -12.02 -3.85 22.10
CA VAL A 128 -12.52 -4.44 20.85
C VAL A 128 -11.74 -5.71 20.51
N ARG A 129 -12.32 -6.57 19.67
CA ARG A 129 -11.63 -7.80 19.21
C ARG A 129 -10.68 -7.45 18.07
N TRP A 130 -9.41 -7.81 18.23
CA TRP A 130 -8.40 -7.64 17.20
C TRP A 130 -7.34 -8.76 17.22
N GLN A 131 -6.59 -8.89 16.13
CA GLN A 131 -5.48 -9.84 15.99
C GLN A 131 -4.37 -9.27 15.09
N HIS A 132 -3.12 -9.72 15.30
CA HIS A 132 -2.04 -9.48 14.34
C HIS A 132 -2.28 -10.29 13.07
N ARG A 133 -2.05 -9.66 11.91
CA ARG A 133 -2.21 -10.31 10.60
C ARG A 133 -1.16 -9.77 9.62
N GLN A 134 -0.73 -10.63 8.69
CA GLN A 134 -0.01 -10.19 7.50
C GLN A 134 -1.03 -9.98 6.39
N ALA A 135 -1.23 -8.74 5.96
CA ALA A 135 -2.22 -8.41 4.94
C ALA A 135 -1.75 -7.23 4.09
N VAL A 136 -2.30 -7.11 2.89
CA VAL A 136 -2.11 -5.91 2.08
C VAL A 136 -2.85 -4.74 2.73
N PHE A 137 -2.11 -3.71 3.10
CA PHE A 137 -2.69 -2.51 3.69
C PHE A 137 -2.96 -1.45 2.60
N ALA A 138 -4.24 -1.11 2.40
CA ALA A 138 -4.70 -0.14 1.41
C ALA A 138 -5.61 0.92 2.05
N PRO A 139 -5.05 2.02 2.60
CA PRO A 139 -5.81 3.00 3.35
C PRO A 139 -6.92 3.68 2.55
N ILE A 140 -8.08 3.85 3.17
CA ILE A 140 -9.21 4.58 2.59
C ILE A 140 -8.91 6.09 2.56
N GLY A 141 -9.47 6.79 1.57
CA GLY A 141 -9.42 8.26 1.50
C GLY A 141 -8.09 8.85 1.01
N HIS A 142 -7.05 8.04 0.83
CA HIS A 142 -5.73 8.51 0.40
C HIS A 142 -5.53 8.52 -1.12
N GLY A 143 -6.63 8.44 -1.89
CA GLY A 143 -6.64 8.28 -3.36
C GLY A 143 -7.32 9.38 -4.17
N HIS A 144 -7.83 10.46 -3.55
CA HIS A 144 -8.42 11.59 -4.29
C HIS A 144 -7.67 12.88 -4.00
N ARG A 145 -6.68 13.21 -4.84
CA ARG A 145 -6.35 14.62 -5.06
C ARG A 145 -7.53 15.22 -5.80
N HIS A 146 -8.24 16.15 -5.16
CA HIS A 146 -9.10 17.09 -5.86
C HIS A 146 -8.22 17.89 -6.82
N GLU A 147 -8.31 17.61 -8.11
CA GLU A 147 -7.97 18.60 -9.13
C GLU A 147 -9.08 19.66 -9.06
N HIS A 148 -8.71 20.86 -8.61
CA HIS A 148 -9.51 22.09 -8.74
C HIS A 148 -8.86 22.96 -9.81
#